data_AF-A0AA38C3M9-F1
#
_entry.id   AF-A0AA38C3M9-F1
#
_cell.length_a   1.000
_cell.length_b   1.000
_cell.length_c   1.000
_cell.angle_alpha   90.00
_cell.angle_beta   90.00
_cell.angle_gamma   90.00
#
_symmetry.space_group_name_H-M   'P 1'
#
loop_
_entity.id
_entity.type
_entity.pdbx_description
1 polymer ?
#
loop_
_entity_poly.entity_id
_entity_poly.type
_entity_poly.pdbx_seq_one_letter_code
_entity_poly.pdbx_strand_id
1 'polypeptide(L)'
;MLYHPTMTNTTENSRVWDGDDSNQYSRRLSSSSSSSSTSSSLSELGNGGPLMNSELGNAGNSSSIRLPRNSGISSSRVERLLRERQLRKSEGNDNSRDCKGAEVGEEEATVRQGEFRTKKDELGSPISGLAGITAGCSGGKVEEGRRPKQRLLVVANRLPVSATRKGEDSWSLEISAGGLVSALLGLKQFEAKWIGWAGVNVPDKAGQVALTKALAEKRCIPVFLDEELVHQYYNGYCNNILWPLFHYLGIPQEDRLATTRSFQSQFDAYKKANGMFAEVVYSHYKEGDVVWCHDYHLMFLPKFLKDRDATVKVGWFLHTPFPSSEIHRTLPSRSELLKAVLAADLVGFHTYDYARHFVSACTRILGLEGTPEGVEDQGKLTRVAAFPIGIDSDRFIKALELAEVKEHVIELTKKFAGRKVMLGVDRLDMIKGIPQKILAFEKFLEENPTWRDKVVLVQIAVPTRTDVPEYQKLTSQVHEIVGRINGRFGTLTTVPIHHLDRSLDFHALCALYAITDVTLITSLRDGMNLVSYEFVACQNSKKGVLILSE
;
A
#
# COMPACT_ATOMS: atom_id res chain seq x y z
N MET A 1 -57.59 -1.19 -15.39
CA MET A 1 -57.87 -0.68 -14.03
C MET A 1 -56.52 -0.21 -13.49
N LEU A 2 -56.13 1.06 -13.57
CA LEU A 2 -56.79 2.29 -13.10
C LEU A 2 -57.13 2.22 -11.61
N TYR A 3 -56.41 2.99 -10.79
CA TYR A 3 -56.95 4.26 -10.27
C TYR A 3 -55.83 5.25 -9.93
N HIS A 4 -56.05 6.53 -10.21
CA HIS A 4 -55.26 7.67 -9.73
C HIS A 4 -55.82 8.17 -8.39
N PRO A 5 -55.10 9.06 -7.69
CA PRO A 5 -55.66 10.42 -7.61
C PRO A 5 -54.69 11.51 -8.11
N THR A 6 -55.21 12.74 -8.26
CA THR A 6 -54.54 13.90 -8.87
C THR A 6 -55.14 15.22 -8.33
N MET A 7 -54.42 16.33 -8.52
CA MET A 7 -54.84 17.73 -8.28
C MET A 7 -54.87 18.16 -6.78
N THR A 8 -54.67 19.44 -6.42
CA THR A 8 -54.60 20.67 -7.23
C THR A 8 -53.61 21.70 -6.68
N ASN A 9 -53.15 22.64 -7.52
CA ASN A 9 -52.39 23.85 -7.12
C ASN A 9 -53.27 24.91 -6.43
N THR A 10 -52.63 25.79 -5.66
CA THR A 10 -52.88 27.24 -5.67
C THR A 10 -51.56 28.01 -5.51
N THR A 11 -51.55 29.28 -5.89
CA THR A 11 -50.34 30.09 -6.12
C THR A 11 -50.27 31.34 -5.24
N GLU A 12 -49.06 31.93 -5.15
CA GLU A 12 -48.79 33.29 -4.65
C GLU A 12 -49.02 33.52 -3.12
N ASN A 13 -48.47 34.56 -2.49
CA ASN A 13 -47.78 35.74 -3.02
C ASN A 13 -46.55 36.16 -2.16
N SER A 14 -45.74 37.07 -2.71
CA SER A 14 -44.53 37.64 -2.09
C SER A 14 -44.82 38.63 -0.95
N ARG A 15 -43.86 38.80 -0.03
CA ARG A 15 -43.58 40.10 0.62
C ARG A 15 -42.17 40.16 1.23
N VAL A 16 -41.47 41.24 0.90
CA VAL A 16 -40.22 41.69 1.54
C VAL A 16 -40.56 42.49 2.80
N TRP A 17 -39.73 42.39 3.84
CA TRP A 17 -39.53 43.45 4.83
C TRP A 17 -38.08 43.41 5.34
N ASP A 18 -37.37 44.53 5.16
CA ASP A 18 -36.11 44.81 5.85
C ASP A 18 -36.38 45.27 7.29
N GLY A 19 -35.36 45.24 8.15
CA GLY A 19 -35.45 45.77 9.51
C GLY A 19 -34.24 45.44 10.37
N ASP A 20 -33.30 46.39 10.47
CA ASP A 20 -32.40 46.47 11.61
C ASP A 20 -33.20 46.60 12.92
N ASP A 21 -32.69 46.04 14.03
CA ASP A 21 -32.11 46.94 15.04
C ASP A 21 -31.18 46.21 16.02
N SER A 22 -30.30 46.99 16.63
CA SER A 22 -29.40 46.56 17.68
C SER A 22 -29.88 47.07 19.04
N ASN A 23 -29.78 46.25 20.10
CA ASN A 23 -29.08 46.71 21.29
C ASN A 23 -28.69 45.66 22.33
N GLN A 24 -27.84 46.12 23.24
CA GLN A 24 -27.31 45.44 24.41
C GLN A 24 -28.37 45.30 25.51
N TYR A 25 -28.25 44.30 26.37
CA TYR A 25 -28.49 44.49 27.81
C TYR A 25 -27.54 43.63 28.65
N SER A 26 -27.23 44.09 29.87
CA SER A 26 -26.11 43.60 30.68
C SER A 26 -26.50 43.25 32.11
N ARG A 27 -25.92 42.14 32.62
CA ARG A 27 -25.74 41.77 34.05
C ARG A 27 -27.00 41.57 34.91
N ARG A 28 -27.06 40.41 35.59
CA ARG A 28 -26.89 40.34 37.06
C ARG A 28 -26.51 38.93 37.55
N LEU A 29 -26.02 38.86 38.79
CA LEU A 29 -25.34 37.71 39.38
C LEU A 29 -26.22 36.93 40.37
N SER A 30 -26.04 35.61 40.42
CA SER A 30 -25.96 34.79 41.65
C SER A 30 -25.50 33.36 41.26
N SER A 31 -24.37 32.78 41.68
CA SER A 31 -23.69 32.63 42.99
C SER A 31 -24.16 31.39 43.79
N SER A 32 -23.45 30.27 43.68
CA SER A 32 -23.15 29.34 44.79
C SER A 32 -22.15 28.25 44.36
N SER A 33 -21.24 27.89 45.26
CA SER A 33 -20.20 26.85 45.10
C SER A 33 -19.55 26.53 46.44
N SER A 34 -19.03 25.31 46.63
CA SER A 34 -18.27 24.83 47.82
C SER A 34 -19.09 24.68 49.14
N SER A 35 -18.78 23.78 50.09
CA SER A 35 -17.95 22.54 50.07
C SER A 35 -18.10 21.69 51.35
N SER A 36 -18.01 20.36 51.21
CA SER A 36 -17.45 19.34 52.13
C SER A 36 -17.60 19.44 53.67
N SER A 37 -18.25 18.43 54.26
CA SER A 37 -18.01 17.93 55.64
C SER A 37 -18.37 16.42 55.75
N THR A 38 -18.32 15.83 56.95
CA THR A 38 -17.48 14.62 57.13
C THR A 38 -17.80 13.73 58.35
N SER A 39 -17.60 12.40 58.20
CA SER A 39 -17.58 11.34 59.25
C SER A 39 -18.94 11.05 59.94
N SER A 40 -19.19 9.92 60.63
CA SER A 40 -18.38 8.77 61.09
C SER A 40 -19.31 7.51 61.23
N SER A 41 -19.01 6.30 61.75
CA SER A 41 -17.85 5.65 62.39
C SER A 41 -18.01 4.10 62.36
N LEU A 42 -16.96 3.33 62.75
CA LEU A 42 -16.95 1.93 63.29
C LEU A 42 -17.50 0.76 62.41
N SER A 43 -16.86 -0.42 62.33
CA SER A 43 -15.54 -0.94 62.75
C SER A 43 -15.25 -2.30 62.01
N GLU A 44 -14.24 -3.16 62.23
CA GLU A 44 -13.18 -3.24 63.27
C GLU A 44 -11.84 -3.89 62.81
N LEU A 45 -11.63 -5.21 62.97
CA LEU A 45 -10.31 -5.89 62.96
C LEU A 45 -10.39 -7.35 62.40
N GLY A 46 -9.31 -7.99 61.92
CA GLY A 46 -7.96 -7.48 61.65
C GLY A 46 -6.85 -8.55 61.51
N ASN A 47 -5.64 -8.10 61.10
CA ASN A 47 -4.27 -8.66 61.29
C ASN A 47 -3.86 -10.10 60.87
N GLY A 48 -2.60 -10.21 60.38
CA GLY A 48 -1.79 -11.46 60.45
C GLY A 48 -0.69 -11.62 59.37
N GLY A 49 0.57 -11.37 59.71
CA GLY A 49 1.75 -11.54 58.82
C GLY A 49 2.66 -12.75 59.17
N PRO A 50 3.75 -13.03 58.39
CA PRO A 50 4.34 -14.38 58.29
C PRO A 50 5.83 -14.53 58.72
N LEU A 51 6.32 -15.78 58.90
CA LEU A 51 7.59 -16.37 58.37
C LEU A 51 8.16 -17.58 59.17
N MET A 52 8.80 -18.54 58.46
CA MET A 52 9.84 -19.50 58.92
C MET A 52 9.44 -20.60 59.96
N ASN A 53 10.13 -21.74 60.15
CA ASN A 53 11.42 -22.26 59.62
C ASN A 53 11.49 -23.83 59.62
N SER A 54 12.68 -24.41 59.34
CA SER A 54 13.17 -25.80 59.67
C SER A 54 12.71 -27.00 58.79
N GLU A 55 13.50 -28.07 58.53
CA GLU A 55 14.94 -28.37 58.79
C GLU A 55 15.54 -29.54 57.95
N LEU A 56 16.88 -29.50 57.73
CA LEU A 56 17.93 -30.56 57.60
C LEU A 56 17.81 -31.81 56.67
N GLY A 57 18.97 -32.34 56.19
CA GLY A 57 19.02 -33.51 55.27
C GLY A 57 20.36 -34.25 54.98
N ASN A 58 21.54 -33.68 55.29
CA ASN A 58 22.88 -34.33 55.38
C ASN A 58 23.64 -34.83 54.10
N ALA A 59 24.97 -34.92 54.25
CA ALA A 59 26.07 -34.91 53.28
C ALA A 59 26.48 -36.23 52.56
N GLY A 60 27.38 -36.09 51.57
CA GLY A 60 28.23 -37.17 51.01
C GLY A 60 29.29 -36.63 50.02
N ASN A 61 30.56 -37.05 50.12
CA ASN A 61 31.69 -36.43 49.40
C ASN A 61 32.82 -37.43 49.06
N SER A 62 33.35 -37.41 47.82
CA SER A 62 34.73 -37.83 47.45
C SER A 62 34.98 -37.71 45.92
N SER A 63 36.24 -37.89 45.49
CA SER A 63 36.78 -37.38 44.21
C SER A 63 37.30 -38.44 43.24
N SER A 64 37.42 -38.09 41.95
CA SER A 64 38.54 -38.46 41.06
C SER A 64 38.45 -37.78 39.68
N ILE A 65 39.55 -37.80 38.91
CA ILE A 65 39.80 -36.90 37.76
C ILE A 65 39.61 -37.61 36.41
N ARG A 66 39.03 -36.94 35.41
CA ARG A 66 39.30 -37.12 33.97
C ARG A 66 38.79 -35.95 33.11
N LEU A 67 39.55 -35.59 32.08
CA LEU A 67 39.19 -34.67 30.98
C LEU A 67 39.26 -35.46 29.64
N PRO A 68 38.79 -34.91 28.51
CA PRO A 68 37.51 -34.23 28.29
C PRO A 68 36.75 -34.86 27.08
N ARG A 69 35.47 -34.49 26.85
CA ARG A 69 34.81 -34.68 25.55
C ARG A 69 33.89 -33.50 25.22
N ASN A 70 33.94 -33.03 23.97
CA ASN A 70 33.04 -32.00 23.46
C ASN A 70 31.58 -32.47 23.50
N SER A 71 30.71 -31.70 24.14
CA SER A 71 29.28 -31.70 23.86
C SER A 71 29.02 -30.92 22.56
N GLY A 72 28.12 -31.44 21.72
CA GLY A 72 27.79 -30.78 20.44
C GLY A 72 27.02 -29.48 20.66
N ILE A 73 27.50 -28.38 20.10
CA ILE A 73 26.75 -27.12 20.05
C ILE A 73 25.61 -27.27 19.04
N SER A 74 24.39 -26.98 19.47
CA SER A 74 23.23 -26.89 18.59
C SER A 74 23.37 -25.67 17.67
N SER A 75 23.69 -25.90 16.39
CA SER A 75 23.88 -24.81 15.42
C SER A 75 22.58 -24.04 15.22
N SER A 76 22.66 -22.72 15.34
CA SER A 76 21.53 -21.82 15.13
C SER A 76 21.00 -21.87 13.69
N ARG A 77 19.72 -21.51 13.51
CA ARG A 77 19.09 -21.36 12.17
C ARG A 77 19.87 -20.40 11.26
N VAL A 78 20.57 -19.43 11.84
CA VAL A 78 21.43 -18.46 11.14
C VAL A 78 22.69 -19.11 10.57
N GLU A 79 23.39 -19.94 11.35
CA GLU A 79 24.58 -20.65 10.89
C GLU A 79 24.28 -21.61 9.74
N ARG A 80 23.13 -22.30 9.79
CA ARG A 80 22.71 -23.18 8.68
C ARG A 80 22.53 -22.41 7.37
N LEU A 81 21.86 -21.25 7.42
CA LEU A 81 21.68 -20.37 6.26
C LEU A 81 23.00 -19.77 5.76
N LEU A 82 23.96 -19.48 6.65
CA LEU A 82 25.30 -19.04 6.27
C LEU A 82 26.10 -20.16 5.58
N ARG A 83 25.98 -21.41 6.04
CA ARG A 83 26.57 -22.60 5.38
C ARG A 83 25.95 -22.85 4.00
N GLU A 84 24.63 -22.83 3.90
CA GLU A 84 23.90 -22.94 2.62
C GLU A 84 24.33 -21.84 1.62
N ARG A 85 24.63 -20.62 2.11
CA ARG A 85 25.15 -19.50 1.29
C ARG A 85 26.63 -19.64 0.91
N GLN A 86 27.44 -20.39 1.66
CA GLN A 86 28.83 -20.71 1.30
C GLN A 86 28.91 -21.85 0.28
N LEU A 87 28.07 -22.88 0.41
CA LEU A 87 28.00 -24.00 -0.54
C LEU A 87 27.63 -23.49 -1.95
N ARG A 88 26.58 -22.67 -2.07
CA ARG A 88 26.20 -22.01 -3.35
C ARG A 88 27.23 -21.05 -3.93
N LYS A 89 28.31 -20.73 -3.20
CA LYS A 89 29.46 -19.97 -3.71
C LYS A 89 30.61 -20.86 -4.19
N SER A 90 30.73 -22.09 -3.68
CA SER A 90 31.73 -23.06 -4.14
C SER A 90 31.24 -23.81 -5.39
N GLU A 91 29.93 -24.11 -5.48
CA GLU A 91 29.30 -24.75 -6.64
C GLU A 91 29.30 -23.89 -7.92
N GLY A 92 29.63 -22.60 -7.82
CA GLY A 92 29.58 -21.64 -8.94
C GLY A 92 30.86 -21.56 -9.79
N ASN A 93 31.92 -22.31 -9.49
CA ASN A 93 33.24 -22.11 -10.11
C ASN A 93 34.03 -23.41 -10.36
N ASP A 94 33.38 -24.51 -10.70
CA ASP A 94 34.09 -25.68 -11.28
C ASP A 94 33.17 -26.46 -12.24
N ASN A 95 33.52 -26.47 -13.53
CA ASN A 95 32.87 -27.33 -14.54
C ASN A 95 33.66 -27.40 -15.86
N SER A 96 34.92 -27.85 -15.81
CA SER A 96 35.69 -28.19 -17.00
C SER A 96 36.26 -29.61 -16.94
N ARG A 97 35.43 -30.57 -17.37
CA ARG A 97 35.77 -31.89 -17.94
C ARG A 97 37.00 -32.62 -17.37
N ASP A 98 36.76 -33.67 -16.59
CA ASP A 98 37.21 -35.02 -16.99
C ASP A 98 36.55 -36.13 -16.15
N CYS A 99 35.99 -37.15 -16.81
CA CYS A 99 35.51 -38.40 -16.19
C CYS A 99 35.77 -39.58 -17.12
N LYS A 100 36.52 -40.59 -16.64
CA LYS A 100 36.76 -41.88 -17.33
C LYS A 100 36.40 -43.05 -16.40
N GLY A 101 35.68 -44.04 -16.95
CA GLY A 101 35.83 -45.47 -16.60
C GLY A 101 34.91 -46.07 -15.51
N ALA A 102 34.70 -47.40 -15.65
CA ALA A 102 33.92 -48.35 -14.82
C ALA A 102 32.38 -48.14 -14.80
N GLU A 103 31.47 -49.09 -15.08
CA GLU A 103 31.38 -50.58 -14.93
C GLU A 103 31.20 -51.04 -13.46
N VAL A 104 30.28 -51.93 -13.02
CA VAL A 104 29.33 -52.94 -13.60
C VAL A 104 27.98 -52.83 -12.80
N GLY A 105 26.76 -53.30 -13.15
CA GLY A 105 26.23 -54.22 -14.19
C GLY A 105 24.87 -53.75 -14.79
N GLU A 106 23.89 -54.56 -15.24
CA GLU A 106 23.34 -55.91 -14.91
C GLU A 106 22.34 -55.89 -13.73
N GLU A 107 21.10 -56.40 -13.81
CA GLU A 107 20.53 -57.50 -14.64
C GLU A 107 19.57 -57.12 -15.81
N GLU A 108 18.94 -58.14 -16.42
CA GLU A 108 18.15 -58.19 -17.68
C GLU A 108 16.63 -57.79 -17.53
N ALA A 109 15.72 -57.77 -18.54
CA ALA A 109 15.68 -58.49 -19.82
C ALA A 109 14.81 -57.89 -20.97
N THR A 110 15.08 -58.42 -22.17
CA THR A 110 14.39 -58.45 -23.50
C THR A 110 13.03 -57.75 -23.75
N VAL A 111 12.67 -57.09 -24.87
CA VAL A 111 13.18 -56.82 -26.27
C VAL A 111 12.25 -57.33 -27.41
N ARG A 112 12.21 -56.60 -28.55
CA ARG A 112 11.51 -56.81 -29.87
C ARG A 112 10.12 -56.13 -30.00
N GLN A 113 9.69 -55.59 -31.15
CA GLN A 113 10.29 -55.27 -32.48
C GLN A 113 9.40 -54.18 -33.16
N GLY A 114 9.82 -53.38 -34.15
CA GLY A 114 11.13 -53.23 -34.79
C GLY A 114 11.15 -52.12 -35.89
N GLU A 115 12.37 -51.84 -36.36
CA GLU A 115 12.79 -51.41 -37.72
C GLU A 115 11.91 -50.53 -38.65
N PHE A 116 12.49 -49.41 -39.13
CA PHE A 116 13.03 -49.38 -40.50
C PHE A 116 14.17 -48.35 -40.67
N ARG A 117 14.86 -48.34 -41.82
CA ARG A 117 16.22 -47.75 -41.97
C ARG A 117 16.37 -46.75 -43.13
N THR A 118 17.45 -45.97 -43.10
CA THR A 118 17.79 -44.83 -43.98
C THR A 118 18.29 -45.18 -45.39
N LYS A 119 18.21 -44.20 -46.31
CA LYS A 119 19.23 -43.94 -47.36
C LYS A 119 19.20 -42.49 -47.87
N LYS A 120 20.13 -42.14 -48.78
CA LYS A 120 20.70 -40.79 -48.97
C LYS A 120 21.29 -40.60 -50.39
N ASP A 121 21.45 -39.35 -50.84
CA ASP A 121 22.18 -38.88 -52.05
C ASP A 121 21.53 -39.26 -53.43
N GLU A 122 21.83 -38.67 -54.61
CA GLU A 122 22.94 -37.79 -55.08
C GLU A 122 22.59 -37.02 -56.41
N LEU A 123 23.50 -36.16 -56.91
CA LEU A 123 23.56 -35.46 -58.24
C LEU A 123 22.47 -34.40 -58.60
N GLY A 124 22.73 -33.34 -59.40
CA GLY A 124 23.95 -32.83 -60.06
C GLY A 124 23.73 -31.46 -60.75
N SER A 125 24.79 -30.70 -61.10
CA SER A 125 24.74 -29.32 -61.69
C SER A 125 25.07 -29.28 -63.20
N PRO A 126 24.92 -28.12 -63.90
CA PRO A 126 26.14 -27.34 -64.26
C PRO A 126 26.02 -25.81 -64.61
N ILE A 127 27.07 -25.01 -64.30
CA ILE A 127 27.72 -23.96 -65.16
C ILE A 127 26.91 -22.66 -65.50
N SER A 128 27.42 -21.40 -65.67
CA SER A 128 28.77 -20.74 -65.73
C SER A 128 28.75 -19.23 -65.38
N GLY A 129 29.91 -18.67 -64.95
CA GLY A 129 30.31 -17.26 -65.14
C GLY A 129 29.88 -16.26 -64.05
N LEU A 130 30.63 -15.18 -63.74
CA LEU A 130 31.92 -14.65 -64.22
C LEU A 130 32.72 -14.08 -63.01
N ALA A 131 34.03 -13.87 -63.13
CA ALA A 131 34.90 -13.56 -61.99
C ALA A 131 35.33 -12.09 -61.85
N GLY A 132 35.51 -11.66 -60.58
CA GLY A 132 36.53 -10.67 -60.18
C GLY A 132 36.06 -9.23 -59.92
N ILE A 133 36.25 -8.76 -58.68
CA ILE A 133 37.04 -7.57 -58.29
C ILE A 133 37.09 -7.47 -56.75
N THR A 134 38.16 -6.91 -56.20
CA THR A 134 38.46 -6.82 -54.76
C THR A 134 38.17 -5.46 -54.13
N ALA A 135 38.06 -5.46 -52.78
CA ALA A 135 38.10 -4.32 -51.86
C ALA A 135 36.82 -3.47 -51.74
N GLY A 136 36.54 -3.00 -50.51
CA GLY A 136 35.36 -2.17 -50.20
C GLY A 136 34.81 -2.32 -48.77
N CYS A 137 35.62 -2.11 -47.73
CA CYS A 137 35.11 -2.09 -46.35
C CYS A 137 34.32 -0.79 -46.07
N SER A 138 33.02 -0.76 -46.39
CA SER A 138 32.10 0.27 -45.93
C SER A 138 31.25 -0.27 -44.78
N GLY A 139 31.59 0.12 -43.55
CA GLY A 139 30.89 -0.29 -42.32
C GLY A 139 29.50 0.33 -42.21
N GLY A 140 28.52 -0.22 -42.93
CA GLY A 140 27.11 0.10 -42.74
C GLY A 140 26.66 -0.31 -41.35
N LYS A 141 26.58 0.66 -40.43
CA LYS A 141 25.87 0.46 -39.16
C LYS A 141 24.42 0.17 -39.48
N VAL A 142 24.01 -1.08 -39.31
CA VAL A 142 22.59 -1.41 -39.17
C VAL A 142 22.13 -0.71 -37.91
N GLU A 143 21.33 0.36 -38.06
CA GLU A 143 20.58 0.89 -36.92
C GLU A 143 19.60 -0.21 -36.49
N GLU A 144 19.79 -0.73 -35.28
CA GLU A 144 18.80 -1.63 -34.68
C GLU A 144 17.49 -0.86 -34.52
N GLY A 145 16.57 -1.08 -35.47
CA GLY A 145 15.26 -0.45 -35.50
C GLY A 145 14.54 -0.68 -34.17
N ARG A 146 14.59 0.34 -33.31
CA ARG A 146 14.18 0.26 -31.90
C ARG A 146 12.73 -0.18 -31.84
N ARG A 147 12.51 -1.46 -31.49
CA ARG A 147 11.16 -2.07 -31.47
C ARG A 147 10.17 -1.12 -30.80
N PRO A 148 8.99 -0.88 -31.41
CA PRO A 148 8.01 0.04 -30.84
C PRO A 148 7.68 -0.40 -29.42
N LYS A 149 7.74 0.53 -28.48
CA LYS A 149 7.47 0.22 -27.07
C LYS A 149 6.02 -0.23 -26.92
N GLN A 150 5.81 -1.31 -26.16
CA GLN A 150 4.47 -1.71 -25.77
C GLN A 150 3.77 -0.52 -25.10
N ARG A 151 2.58 -0.18 -25.60
CA ARG A 151 1.71 0.85 -25.06
C ARG A 151 0.92 0.30 -23.88
N LEU A 152 0.84 1.10 -22.83
CA LEU A 152 0.29 0.72 -21.54
C LEU A 152 -0.66 1.83 -21.05
N LEU A 153 -1.94 1.49 -20.89
CA LEU A 153 -2.93 2.37 -20.29
C LEU A 153 -3.01 2.03 -18.80
N VAL A 154 -2.30 2.80 -17.98
CA VAL A 154 -2.39 2.76 -16.51
C VAL A 154 -3.69 3.44 -16.11
N VAL A 155 -4.57 2.74 -15.39
CA VAL A 155 -5.85 3.28 -14.94
C VAL A 155 -5.96 3.17 -13.43
N ALA A 156 -5.98 4.32 -12.75
CA ALA A 156 -6.05 4.40 -11.29
C ALA A 156 -6.99 5.53 -10.87
N ASN A 157 -7.60 5.43 -9.69
CA ASN A 157 -8.60 6.40 -9.23
C ASN A 157 -8.11 7.87 -9.30
N ARG A 158 -6.86 8.13 -8.91
CA ARG A 158 -6.23 9.45 -9.03
C ARG A 158 -5.12 9.47 -10.07
N LEU A 159 -4.96 10.63 -10.70
CA LEU A 159 -3.79 10.99 -11.50
C LEU A 159 -2.55 11.16 -10.62
N PRO A 160 -1.33 11.09 -11.19
CA PRO A 160 -0.07 11.34 -10.48
C PRO A 160 0.23 12.84 -10.28
N VAL A 161 -0.77 13.71 -10.48
CA VAL A 161 -0.64 15.16 -10.38
C VAL A 161 -1.84 15.77 -9.64
N SER A 162 -1.53 16.76 -8.81
CA SER A 162 -2.47 17.64 -8.13
C SER A 162 -2.75 18.83 -9.06
N ALA A 163 -4.01 19.05 -9.42
CA ALA A 163 -4.42 20.19 -10.23
C ALA A 163 -4.94 21.33 -9.34
N THR A 164 -4.56 22.57 -9.64
CA THR A 164 -5.10 23.77 -8.97
C THR A 164 -5.44 24.82 -10.02
N ARG A 165 -6.67 25.32 -10.00
CA ARG A 165 -7.14 26.35 -10.93
C ARG A 165 -6.51 27.69 -10.58
N LYS A 166 -5.99 28.41 -11.59
CA LYS A 166 -5.34 29.73 -11.45
C LYS A 166 -6.08 30.85 -12.18
N GLY A 167 -7.07 30.49 -13.00
CA GLY A 167 -7.99 31.38 -13.72
C GLY A 167 -9.02 30.54 -14.47
N GLU A 168 -9.85 31.14 -15.31
CA GLU A 168 -10.87 30.39 -16.06
C GLU A 168 -10.25 29.27 -16.92
N ASP A 169 -9.30 29.59 -17.79
CA ASP A 169 -8.61 28.63 -18.67
C ASP A 169 -7.18 28.25 -18.21
N SER A 170 -6.85 28.44 -16.92
CA SER A 170 -5.48 28.24 -16.42
C SER A 170 -5.40 27.30 -15.21
N TRP A 171 -4.48 26.34 -15.29
CA TRP A 171 -4.25 25.29 -14.31
C TRP A 171 -2.75 25.11 -14.00
N SER A 172 -2.38 25.12 -12.72
CA SER A 172 -1.07 24.64 -12.27
C SER A 172 -1.14 23.16 -11.91
N LEU A 173 -0.14 22.39 -12.36
CA LEU A 173 -0.02 20.95 -12.11
C LEU A 173 1.25 20.65 -11.31
N GLU A 174 1.10 20.10 -10.11
CA GLU A 174 2.19 19.64 -9.26
C GLU A 174 2.18 18.10 -9.19
N ILE A 175 3.34 17.44 -9.13
CA ILE A 175 3.40 15.96 -9.06
C ILE A 175 3.02 15.51 -7.65
N SER A 176 1.98 14.69 -7.52
CA SER A 176 1.49 14.22 -6.24
C SER A 176 2.44 13.21 -5.60
N ALA A 177 2.75 13.37 -4.31
CA ALA A 177 3.46 12.36 -3.54
C ALA A 177 2.54 11.15 -3.26
N GLY A 178 3.05 9.93 -3.46
CA GLY A 178 2.32 8.70 -3.13
C GLY A 178 2.99 7.45 -3.69
N GLY A 179 2.82 6.31 -3.01
CA GLY A 179 3.50 5.05 -3.34
C GLY A 179 3.27 4.58 -4.78
N LEU A 180 2.01 4.57 -5.24
CA LEU A 180 1.64 4.20 -6.61
C LEU A 180 2.29 5.10 -7.66
N VAL A 181 2.37 6.41 -7.38
CA VAL A 181 3.02 7.40 -8.26
C VAL A 181 4.52 7.15 -8.34
N SER A 182 5.19 7.03 -7.18
CA SER A 182 6.63 6.75 -7.10
C SER A 182 7.02 5.44 -7.81
N ALA A 183 6.22 4.37 -7.67
CA ALA A 183 6.50 3.10 -8.32
C ALA A 183 6.30 3.16 -9.84
N LEU A 184 5.19 3.73 -10.32
CA LEU A 184 4.87 3.74 -11.76
C LEU A 184 5.67 4.78 -12.56
N LEU A 185 6.20 5.84 -11.93
CA LEU A 185 7.21 6.71 -12.54
C LEU A 185 8.52 5.96 -12.89
N GLY A 186 8.75 4.78 -12.31
CA GLY A 186 9.87 3.89 -12.66
C GLY A 186 9.75 3.23 -14.04
N LEU A 187 8.56 3.19 -14.67
CA LEU A 187 8.25 2.40 -15.87
C LEU A 187 8.78 3.00 -17.19
N LYS A 188 10.07 3.36 -17.22
CA LYS A 188 10.81 3.95 -18.35
C LYS A 188 10.85 3.05 -19.60
N GLN A 189 10.46 1.77 -19.49
CA GLN A 189 10.48 0.80 -20.59
C GLN A 189 9.26 0.92 -21.53
N PHE A 190 8.08 1.26 -21.01
CA PHE A 190 6.82 1.30 -21.77
C PHE A 190 6.53 2.68 -22.38
N GLU A 191 5.56 2.76 -23.30
CA GLU A 191 4.85 4.01 -23.57
C GLU A 191 3.58 4.03 -22.69
N ALA A 192 3.77 4.42 -21.43
CA ALA A 192 2.68 4.54 -20.47
C ALA A 192 1.90 5.86 -20.65
N LYS A 193 0.57 5.77 -20.57
CA LYS A 193 -0.37 6.88 -20.38
C LYS A 193 -1.20 6.60 -19.12
N TRP A 194 -1.54 7.64 -18.37
CA TRP A 194 -2.27 7.51 -17.11
C TRP A 194 -3.68 8.06 -17.23
N ILE A 195 -4.69 7.27 -16.87
CA ILE A 195 -6.11 7.63 -16.86
C ILE A 195 -6.58 7.65 -15.41
N GLY A 196 -7.23 8.74 -14.98
CA GLY A 196 -7.71 8.90 -13.60
C GLY A 196 -8.37 10.24 -13.32
N TRP A 197 -9.00 10.38 -12.15
CA TRP A 197 -9.58 11.64 -11.69
C TRP A 197 -8.47 12.60 -11.20
N ALA A 198 -8.60 13.88 -11.56
CA ALA A 198 -7.61 14.92 -11.26
C ALA A 198 -7.64 15.44 -9.80
N GLY A 199 -8.48 14.85 -8.93
CA GLY A 199 -8.62 15.26 -7.53
C GLY A 199 -9.45 16.54 -7.30
N VAL A 200 -10.00 17.13 -8.36
CA VAL A 200 -10.79 18.37 -8.36
C VAL A 200 -12.13 18.19 -9.08
N ASN A 201 -13.14 18.97 -8.70
CA ASN A 201 -14.37 19.15 -9.47
C ASN A 201 -14.13 20.21 -10.58
N VAL A 202 -14.63 19.96 -11.78
CA VAL A 202 -14.53 20.88 -12.94
C VAL A 202 -15.87 20.87 -13.69
N PRO A 203 -16.84 21.71 -13.31
CA PRO A 203 -18.19 21.66 -13.86
C PRO A 203 -18.30 22.27 -15.27
N ASP A 204 -17.42 23.21 -15.61
CA ASP A 204 -17.46 23.96 -16.88
C ASP A 204 -16.59 23.33 -17.97
N LYS A 205 -17.12 23.29 -19.21
CA LYS A 205 -16.44 22.66 -20.35
C LYS A 205 -15.13 23.33 -20.73
N ALA A 206 -15.00 24.65 -20.52
CA ALA A 206 -13.77 25.40 -20.79
C ALA A 206 -12.63 24.91 -19.88
N GLY A 207 -12.86 24.90 -18.57
CA GLY A 207 -11.95 24.35 -17.56
C GLY A 207 -11.60 22.88 -17.81
N GLN A 208 -12.56 22.04 -18.26
CA GLN A 208 -12.28 20.65 -18.63
C GLN A 208 -11.33 20.54 -19.84
N VAL A 209 -11.53 21.34 -20.89
CA VAL A 209 -10.64 21.36 -22.06
C VAL A 209 -9.24 21.89 -21.68
N ALA A 210 -9.18 22.98 -20.92
CA ALA A 210 -7.92 23.56 -20.44
C ALA A 210 -7.12 22.57 -19.57
N LEU A 211 -7.78 21.90 -18.62
CA LEU A 211 -7.14 20.89 -17.78
C LEU A 211 -6.70 19.67 -18.59
N THR A 212 -7.52 19.20 -19.54
CA THR A 212 -7.15 18.07 -20.42
C THR A 212 -5.89 18.38 -21.24
N LYS A 213 -5.76 19.61 -21.77
CA LYS A 213 -4.56 20.07 -22.48
C LYS A 213 -3.32 20.05 -21.57
N ALA A 214 -3.40 20.63 -20.37
CA ALA A 214 -2.29 20.66 -19.42
C ALA A 214 -1.87 19.25 -18.96
N LEU A 215 -2.83 18.34 -18.76
CA LEU A 215 -2.57 16.96 -18.37
C LEU A 215 -1.93 16.13 -19.49
N ALA A 216 -2.27 16.39 -20.75
CA ALA A 216 -1.70 15.68 -21.90
C ALA A 216 -0.17 15.84 -21.99
N GLU A 217 0.38 17.01 -21.62
CA GLU A 217 1.84 17.24 -21.51
C GLU A 217 2.51 16.31 -20.49
N LYS A 218 1.79 15.89 -19.45
CA LYS A 218 2.23 14.91 -18.45
C LYS A 218 1.80 13.48 -18.79
N ARG A 219 1.32 13.21 -20.01
CA ARG A 219 0.73 11.93 -20.48
C ARG A 219 -0.44 11.45 -19.61
N CYS A 220 -1.10 12.38 -18.93
CA CYS A 220 -2.26 12.15 -18.09
C CYS A 220 -3.54 12.46 -18.85
N ILE A 221 -4.60 11.71 -18.55
CA ILE A 221 -5.91 11.76 -19.18
C ILE A 221 -6.96 11.87 -18.05
N PRO A 222 -7.70 12.98 -17.93
CA PRO A 222 -8.66 13.15 -16.86
C PRO A 222 -9.92 12.29 -17.07
N VAL A 223 -10.37 11.66 -15.99
CA VAL A 223 -11.77 11.25 -15.82
C VAL A 223 -12.45 12.33 -14.98
N PHE A 224 -13.41 13.04 -15.58
CA PHE A 224 -14.20 14.04 -14.87
C PHE A 224 -15.34 13.35 -14.11
N LEU A 225 -15.42 13.60 -12.81
CA LEU A 225 -16.47 13.08 -11.92
C LEU A 225 -17.17 14.26 -11.25
N ASP A 226 -18.49 14.21 -11.17
CA ASP A 226 -19.29 15.19 -10.44
C ASP A 226 -19.15 15.01 -8.92
N GLU A 227 -19.43 16.06 -8.14
CA GLU A 227 -19.14 16.10 -6.70
C GLU A 227 -20.00 15.13 -5.87
N GLU A 228 -21.27 14.98 -6.22
CA GLU A 228 -22.19 14.01 -5.62
C GLU A 228 -21.71 12.57 -5.91
N LEU A 229 -21.26 12.30 -7.14
CA LEU A 229 -20.63 11.04 -7.51
C LEU A 229 -19.34 10.80 -6.73
N VAL A 230 -18.44 11.78 -6.60
CA VAL A 230 -17.23 11.64 -5.77
C VAL A 230 -17.60 11.36 -4.31
N HIS A 231 -18.62 12.02 -3.76
CA HIS A 231 -19.09 11.74 -2.41
C HIS A 231 -19.63 10.30 -2.26
N GLN A 232 -20.47 9.81 -3.17
CA GLN A 232 -21.08 8.49 -3.05
C GLN A 232 -20.12 7.34 -3.42
N TYR A 233 -19.32 7.48 -4.48
CA TYR A 233 -18.37 6.45 -4.94
C TYR A 233 -17.05 6.47 -4.14
N TYR A 234 -16.38 7.61 -4.00
CA TYR A 234 -15.04 7.66 -3.40
C TYR A 234 -15.10 7.76 -1.88
N ASN A 235 -15.85 8.71 -1.32
CA ASN A 235 -15.94 8.86 0.13
C ASN A 235 -16.84 7.79 0.77
N GLY A 236 -18.03 7.54 0.21
CA GLY A 236 -18.91 6.43 0.62
C GLY A 236 -18.31 5.07 0.30
N TYR A 237 -18.48 4.59 -0.93
CA TYR A 237 -18.21 3.17 -1.23
C TYR A 237 -16.74 2.77 -1.09
N CYS A 238 -15.80 3.54 -1.65
CA CYS A 238 -14.39 3.20 -1.61
C CYS A 238 -13.80 3.37 -0.20
N ASN A 239 -13.99 4.53 0.44
CA ASN A 239 -13.30 4.86 1.68
C ASN A 239 -14.05 4.42 2.96
N ASN A 240 -15.38 4.25 2.93
CA ASN A 240 -16.17 3.86 4.11
C ASN A 240 -16.63 2.39 4.10
N ILE A 241 -16.65 1.73 2.94
CA ILE A 241 -17.06 0.31 2.83
C ILE A 241 -15.87 -0.59 2.46
N LEU A 242 -15.24 -0.36 1.30
CA LEU A 242 -14.16 -1.25 0.83
C LEU A 242 -12.88 -1.12 1.66
N TRP A 243 -12.46 0.11 2.00
CA TRP A 243 -11.23 0.34 2.76
C TRP A 243 -11.25 -0.31 4.16
N PRO A 244 -12.29 -0.15 5.02
CA PRO A 244 -12.34 -0.85 6.30
C PRO A 244 -12.35 -2.38 6.12
N LEU A 245 -13.23 -2.89 5.24
CA LEU A 245 -13.39 -4.32 4.99
C LEU A 245 -12.08 -5.00 4.58
N PHE A 246 -11.33 -4.39 3.65
CA PHE A 246 -10.09 -4.97 3.13
C PHE A 246 -8.93 -4.92 4.15
N HIS A 247 -9.03 -4.07 5.18
CA HIS A 247 -8.09 -4.00 6.30
C HIS A 247 -8.59 -4.70 7.58
N TYR A 248 -9.56 -5.61 7.47
CA TYR A 248 -10.13 -6.40 8.57
C TYR A 248 -10.82 -5.55 9.66
N LEU A 249 -11.21 -4.31 9.33
CA LEU A 249 -12.03 -3.48 10.19
C LEU A 249 -13.51 -3.75 9.90
N GLY A 250 -14.37 -3.59 10.91
CA GLY A 250 -15.81 -3.73 10.72
C GLY A 250 -16.33 -2.70 9.71
N ILE A 251 -17.22 -3.12 8.81
CA ILE A 251 -18.04 -2.18 8.05
C ILE A 251 -18.83 -1.35 9.08
N PRO A 252 -18.87 0.00 8.99
CA PRO A 252 -19.70 0.81 9.85
C PRO A 252 -21.14 0.29 9.84
N GLN A 253 -21.75 0.13 11.02
CA GLN A 253 -23.19 -0.11 11.06
C GLN A 253 -23.87 1.14 10.48
N GLU A 254 -24.77 0.96 9.51
CA GLU A 254 -25.58 2.07 8.99
C GLU A 254 -26.28 2.74 10.16
N ASP A 255 -25.88 3.98 10.49
CA ASP A 255 -26.53 4.76 11.52
C ASP A 255 -27.92 5.15 10.99
N ARG A 256 -28.92 4.34 11.32
CA ARG A 256 -30.26 4.34 10.67
C ARG A 256 -31.04 5.65 10.84
N LEU A 257 -30.49 6.59 11.60
CA LEU A 257 -31.02 7.92 11.85
C LEU A 257 -30.35 8.99 10.96
N ALA A 258 -29.19 8.69 10.36
CA ALA A 258 -28.39 9.57 9.51
C ALA A 258 -28.80 9.49 8.01
N THR A 259 -30.03 9.92 7.75
CA THR A 259 -30.47 10.62 6.51
C THR A 259 -29.86 10.26 5.13
N THR A 260 -30.74 9.79 4.24
CA THR A 260 -30.70 9.90 2.75
C THR A 260 -29.78 9.01 1.89
N ARG A 261 -28.72 8.35 2.39
CA ARG A 261 -27.83 7.54 1.54
C ARG A 261 -27.73 6.07 2.00
N SER A 262 -28.05 5.13 1.12
CA SER A 262 -28.01 3.69 1.40
C SER A 262 -26.77 3.01 0.81
N PHE A 263 -26.42 1.82 1.32
CA PHE A 263 -25.41 0.94 0.69
C PHE A 263 -25.61 0.80 -0.83
N GLN A 264 -26.87 0.64 -1.26
CA GLN A 264 -27.23 0.45 -2.67
C GLN A 264 -26.90 1.67 -3.54
N SER A 265 -27.25 2.89 -3.09
CA SER A 265 -26.96 4.09 -3.90
C SER A 265 -25.46 4.34 -4.05
N GLN A 266 -24.69 4.07 -2.99
CA GLN A 266 -23.22 4.14 -3.03
C GLN A 266 -22.62 3.09 -3.98
N PHE A 267 -23.19 1.88 -4.02
CA PHE A 267 -22.74 0.82 -4.94
C PHE A 267 -23.12 1.10 -6.41
N ASP A 268 -24.29 1.67 -6.66
CA ASP A 268 -24.69 2.10 -8.00
C ASP A 268 -23.88 3.32 -8.48
N ALA A 269 -23.54 4.25 -7.57
CA ALA A 269 -22.56 5.30 -7.83
C ALA A 269 -21.16 4.72 -8.15
N TYR A 270 -20.71 3.69 -7.44
CA TYR A 270 -19.45 3.00 -7.72
C TYR A 270 -19.42 2.37 -9.12
N LYS A 271 -20.52 1.73 -9.53
CA LYS A 271 -20.69 1.20 -10.90
C LYS A 271 -20.74 2.32 -11.95
N LYS A 272 -21.48 3.43 -11.71
CA LYS A 272 -21.50 4.62 -12.58
C LYS A 272 -20.08 5.17 -12.80
N ALA A 273 -19.32 5.36 -11.72
CA ALA A 273 -17.94 5.84 -11.80
C ALA A 273 -17.05 4.88 -12.61
N ASN A 274 -17.08 3.57 -12.33
CA ASN A 274 -16.31 2.58 -13.07
C ASN A 274 -16.66 2.56 -14.58
N GLY A 275 -17.93 2.80 -14.94
CA GLY A 275 -18.36 2.96 -16.34
C GLY A 275 -17.77 4.21 -17.01
N MET A 276 -17.75 5.35 -16.31
CA MET A 276 -17.13 6.59 -16.81
C MET A 276 -15.62 6.43 -17.03
N PHE A 277 -14.93 5.67 -16.16
CA PHE A 277 -13.54 5.28 -16.38
C PHE A 277 -13.39 4.40 -17.64
N ALA A 278 -14.28 3.43 -17.87
CA ALA A 278 -14.25 2.56 -19.05
C ALA A 278 -14.38 3.34 -20.36
N GLU A 279 -15.32 4.29 -20.46
CA GLU A 279 -15.50 5.11 -21.66
C GLU A 279 -14.27 5.97 -21.99
N VAL A 280 -13.59 6.51 -20.97
CA VAL A 280 -12.32 7.24 -21.18
C VAL A 280 -11.20 6.31 -21.62
N VAL A 281 -11.13 5.07 -21.10
CA VAL A 281 -10.17 4.05 -21.59
C VAL A 281 -10.44 3.71 -23.06
N TYR A 282 -11.68 3.39 -23.44
CA TYR A 282 -12.03 3.09 -24.83
C TYR A 282 -11.75 4.26 -25.78
N SER A 283 -11.93 5.51 -25.33
CA SER A 283 -11.65 6.73 -26.13
C SER A 283 -10.16 6.93 -26.44
N HIS A 284 -9.25 6.22 -25.75
CA HIS A 284 -7.80 6.31 -25.95
C HIS A 284 -7.12 4.97 -26.26
N TYR A 285 -7.89 3.87 -26.25
CA TYR A 285 -7.46 2.53 -26.63
C TYR A 285 -7.09 2.47 -28.12
N LYS A 286 -6.10 1.63 -28.44
CA LYS A 286 -5.90 1.08 -29.78
C LYS A 286 -5.60 -0.40 -29.66
N GLU A 287 -5.92 -1.15 -30.72
CA GLU A 287 -5.61 -2.58 -30.81
C GLU A 287 -4.15 -2.87 -30.42
N GLY A 288 -3.96 -3.86 -29.54
CA GLY A 288 -2.66 -4.22 -28.99
C GLY A 288 -2.20 -3.39 -27.77
N ASP A 289 -2.92 -2.34 -27.36
CA ASP A 289 -2.68 -1.70 -26.06
C ASP A 289 -3.01 -2.69 -24.92
N VAL A 290 -2.23 -2.63 -23.84
CA VAL A 290 -2.53 -3.32 -22.58
C VAL A 290 -3.13 -2.32 -21.61
N VAL A 291 -4.24 -2.67 -20.97
CA VAL A 291 -4.85 -1.88 -19.89
C VAL A 291 -4.47 -2.48 -18.55
N TRP A 292 -3.96 -1.64 -17.64
CA TRP A 292 -3.64 -2.04 -16.27
C TRP A 292 -4.47 -1.24 -15.27
N CYS A 293 -5.52 -1.88 -14.77
CA CYS A 293 -6.44 -1.35 -13.78
C CYS A 293 -5.84 -1.48 -12.38
N HIS A 294 -5.93 -0.42 -11.58
CA HIS A 294 -5.40 -0.41 -10.22
C HIS A 294 -6.49 -0.20 -9.16
N ASP A 295 -6.38 -1.03 -8.13
CA ASP A 295 -6.90 -0.86 -6.79
C ASP A 295 -8.41 -1.13 -6.60
N TYR A 296 -8.82 -1.21 -5.32
CA TYR A 296 -10.21 -1.48 -4.89
C TYR A 296 -11.23 -0.45 -5.42
N HIS A 297 -10.76 0.70 -5.89
CA HIS A 297 -11.54 1.71 -6.58
C HIS A 297 -12.12 1.25 -7.93
N LEU A 298 -11.40 0.38 -8.65
CA LEU A 298 -11.67 0.04 -10.05
C LEU A 298 -11.91 -1.46 -10.27
N MET A 299 -12.65 -2.11 -9.37
CA MET A 299 -12.96 -3.55 -9.44
C MET A 299 -13.97 -3.90 -10.55
N PHE A 300 -14.78 -2.93 -11.00
CA PHE A 300 -15.76 -3.13 -12.08
C PHE A 300 -15.19 -2.84 -13.47
N LEU A 301 -14.13 -2.03 -13.55
CA LEU A 301 -13.49 -1.64 -14.80
C LEU A 301 -13.07 -2.84 -15.68
N PRO A 302 -12.48 -3.96 -15.18
CA PRO A 302 -12.13 -5.10 -16.04
C PRO A 302 -13.34 -5.74 -16.71
N LYS A 303 -14.51 -5.77 -16.06
CA LYS A 303 -15.75 -6.25 -16.66
C LYS A 303 -16.24 -5.32 -17.77
N PHE A 304 -16.33 -4.01 -17.53
CA PHE A 304 -16.75 -3.06 -18.56
C PHE A 304 -15.77 -3.01 -19.76
N LEU A 305 -14.48 -3.31 -19.54
CA LEU A 305 -13.48 -3.46 -20.61
C LEU A 305 -13.60 -4.77 -21.41
N LYS A 306 -14.20 -5.83 -20.85
CA LYS A 306 -14.39 -7.12 -21.54
C LYS A 306 -15.80 -7.30 -22.13
N ASP A 307 -16.81 -6.66 -21.53
CA ASP A 307 -18.21 -6.71 -21.99
C ASP A 307 -18.41 -6.04 -23.36
N ARG A 308 -17.57 -5.07 -23.72
CA ARG A 308 -17.62 -4.34 -25.00
C ARG A 308 -16.47 -4.72 -25.96
N ASP A 309 -15.33 -5.21 -25.47
CA ASP A 309 -14.35 -5.93 -26.30
C ASP A 309 -13.56 -6.98 -25.50
N ALA A 310 -13.90 -8.25 -25.72
CA ALA A 310 -13.26 -9.38 -25.03
C ALA A 310 -11.77 -9.55 -25.36
N THR A 311 -11.29 -8.99 -26.48
CA THR A 311 -9.91 -9.17 -26.97
C THR A 311 -8.88 -8.36 -26.17
N VAL A 312 -9.30 -7.18 -25.67
CA VAL A 312 -8.50 -6.22 -24.88
C VAL A 312 -7.74 -6.93 -23.77
N LYS A 313 -6.44 -6.69 -23.64
CA LYS A 313 -5.63 -7.26 -22.55
C LYS A 313 -5.76 -6.42 -21.30
N VAL A 314 -6.35 -7.01 -20.25
CA VAL A 314 -6.65 -6.34 -18.98
C VAL A 314 -5.95 -7.06 -17.83
N GLY A 315 -5.01 -6.36 -17.18
CA GLY A 315 -4.55 -6.71 -15.85
C GLY A 315 -5.28 -5.88 -14.79
N TRP A 316 -5.61 -6.47 -13.64
CA TRP A 316 -6.07 -5.73 -12.46
C TRP A 316 -5.17 -6.03 -11.25
N PHE A 317 -4.82 -5.01 -10.47
CA PHE A 317 -3.91 -5.15 -9.33
C PHE A 317 -4.39 -4.42 -8.07
N LEU A 318 -4.46 -5.10 -6.93
CA LEU A 318 -4.87 -4.54 -5.64
C LEU A 318 -3.68 -4.07 -4.79
N HIS A 319 -3.72 -2.83 -4.28
CA HIS A 319 -2.66 -2.27 -3.43
C HIS A 319 -2.95 -2.34 -1.93
N THR A 320 -4.15 -2.77 -1.53
CA THR A 320 -4.49 -3.15 -0.15
C THR A 320 -4.27 -4.64 0.07
N PRO A 321 -4.40 -5.15 1.32
CA PRO A 321 -4.66 -6.57 1.51
C PRO A 321 -5.94 -7.00 0.79
N PHE A 322 -6.05 -8.29 0.45
CA PHE A 322 -7.34 -8.91 0.20
C PHE A 322 -7.75 -9.71 1.44
N PRO A 323 -8.95 -9.48 2.01
CA PRO A 323 -9.34 -10.10 3.27
C PRO A 323 -9.80 -11.55 3.07
N SER A 324 -9.78 -12.33 4.15
CA SER A 324 -10.26 -13.73 4.12
C SER A 324 -11.74 -13.82 3.70
N SER A 325 -12.15 -14.97 3.15
CA SER A 325 -13.52 -15.20 2.68
C SER A 325 -14.59 -14.94 3.75
N GLU A 326 -14.26 -15.22 5.02
CA GLU A 326 -15.15 -15.04 6.17
C GLU A 326 -15.45 -13.56 6.46
N ILE A 327 -14.52 -12.67 6.12
CA ILE A 327 -14.67 -11.22 6.16
C ILE A 327 -15.32 -10.73 4.86
N HIS A 328 -14.79 -11.10 3.69
CA HIS A 328 -15.29 -10.64 2.39
C HIS A 328 -16.78 -10.96 2.19
N ARG A 329 -17.28 -12.11 2.67
CA ARG A 329 -18.71 -12.47 2.55
C ARG A 329 -19.67 -11.54 3.28
N THR A 330 -19.19 -10.71 4.22
CA THR A 330 -20.05 -9.73 4.92
C THR A 330 -20.56 -8.63 3.99
N LEU A 331 -19.84 -8.36 2.90
CA LEU A 331 -20.22 -7.38 1.89
C LEU A 331 -21.45 -7.88 1.07
N PRO A 332 -22.55 -7.11 1.00
CA PRO A 332 -23.73 -7.50 0.21
C PRO A 332 -23.43 -7.79 -1.26
N SER A 333 -22.67 -6.92 -1.93
CA SER A 333 -22.31 -6.98 -3.35
C SER A 333 -21.08 -7.86 -3.67
N ARG A 334 -20.60 -8.66 -2.71
CA ARG A 334 -19.46 -9.60 -2.82
C ARG A 334 -19.38 -10.32 -4.16
N SER A 335 -20.50 -10.92 -4.61
CA SER A 335 -20.52 -11.78 -5.79
C SER A 335 -20.39 -11.01 -7.10
N GLU A 336 -20.86 -9.77 -7.16
CA GLU A 336 -20.68 -8.90 -8.33
C GLU A 336 -19.23 -8.43 -8.45
N LEU A 337 -18.63 -7.98 -7.34
CA LEU A 337 -17.24 -7.49 -7.31
C LEU A 337 -16.22 -8.58 -7.66
N LEU A 338 -16.40 -9.80 -7.15
CA LEU A 338 -15.53 -10.93 -7.51
C LEU A 338 -15.65 -11.27 -9.00
N LYS A 339 -16.89 -11.40 -9.53
CA LYS A 339 -17.11 -11.64 -10.96
C LYS A 339 -16.53 -10.52 -11.84
N ALA A 340 -16.61 -9.27 -11.39
CA ALA A 340 -16.15 -8.14 -12.19
C ALA A 340 -14.61 -8.05 -12.27
N VAL A 341 -13.89 -8.44 -11.21
CA VAL A 341 -12.43 -8.58 -11.24
C VAL A 341 -12.01 -9.81 -12.07
N LEU A 342 -12.73 -10.94 -11.96
CA LEU A 342 -12.44 -12.17 -12.72
C LEU A 342 -12.58 -12.03 -14.25
N ALA A 343 -13.19 -10.95 -14.74
CA ALA A 343 -13.20 -10.63 -16.16
C ALA A 343 -11.78 -10.40 -16.73
N ALA A 344 -10.85 -9.89 -15.91
CA ALA A 344 -9.45 -9.65 -16.27
C ALA A 344 -8.76 -10.91 -16.84
N ASP A 345 -7.64 -10.71 -17.54
CA ASP A 345 -6.75 -11.81 -17.97
C ASP A 345 -5.74 -12.16 -16.87
N LEU A 346 -5.38 -11.18 -16.02
CA LEU A 346 -4.48 -11.34 -14.88
C LEU A 346 -4.97 -10.52 -13.67
N VAL A 347 -5.04 -11.16 -12.51
CA VAL A 347 -5.35 -10.56 -11.19
C VAL A 347 -4.09 -10.60 -10.32
N GLY A 348 -3.66 -9.45 -9.82
CA GLY A 348 -2.43 -9.31 -9.04
C GLY A 348 -2.62 -8.77 -7.63
N PHE A 349 -1.82 -9.28 -6.70
CA PHE A 349 -1.76 -8.83 -5.29
C PHE A 349 -0.30 -8.68 -4.83
N HIS A 350 -0.04 -8.02 -3.70
CA HIS A 350 1.31 -7.92 -3.16
C HIS A 350 1.89 -9.24 -2.61
N THR A 351 1.05 -10.12 -2.04
CA THR A 351 1.47 -11.35 -1.36
C THR A 351 0.68 -12.57 -1.84
N TYR A 352 1.25 -13.76 -1.64
CA TYR A 352 0.58 -15.01 -1.96
C TYR A 352 -0.67 -15.24 -1.09
N ASP A 353 -0.68 -14.77 0.16
CA ASP A 353 -1.86 -14.93 1.03
C ASP A 353 -3.06 -14.08 0.59
N TYR A 354 -2.83 -12.89 0.04
CA TYR A 354 -3.92 -12.09 -0.54
C TYR A 354 -4.48 -12.77 -1.81
N ALA A 355 -3.62 -13.31 -2.67
CA ALA A 355 -4.03 -14.12 -3.82
C ALA A 355 -4.82 -15.38 -3.40
N ARG A 356 -4.33 -16.12 -2.41
CA ARG A 356 -4.97 -17.30 -1.81
C ARG A 356 -6.32 -16.97 -1.18
N HIS A 357 -6.46 -15.82 -0.53
CA HIS A 357 -7.73 -15.34 0.01
C HIS A 357 -8.71 -14.93 -1.09
N PHE A 358 -8.26 -14.32 -2.19
CA PHE A 358 -9.09 -14.03 -3.36
C PHE A 358 -9.62 -15.31 -4.03
N VAL A 359 -8.75 -16.28 -4.31
CA VAL A 359 -9.14 -17.59 -4.86
C VAL A 359 -10.15 -18.28 -3.93
N SER A 360 -9.86 -18.33 -2.62
CA SER A 360 -10.80 -18.90 -1.64
C SER A 360 -12.12 -18.13 -1.51
N ALA A 361 -12.16 -16.83 -1.80
CA ALA A 361 -13.41 -16.07 -1.84
C ALA A 361 -14.21 -16.40 -3.10
N CYS A 362 -13.56 -16.49 -4.27
CA CYS A 362 -14.19 -16.92 -5.51
C CYS A 362 -14.82 -18.32 -5.37
N THR A 363 -14.08 -19.30 -4.86
CA THR A 363 -14.61 -20.66 -4.64
C THR A 363 -15.77 -20.69 -3.66
N ARG A 364 -15.69 -20.00 -2.51
CA ARG A 364 -16.72 -20.05 -1.46
C ARG A 364 -17.97 -19.20 -1.74
N ILE A 365 -17.87 -18.18 -2.61
CA ILE A 365 -18.95 -17.17 -2.82
C ILE A 365 -19.54 -17.27 -4.24
N LEU A 366 -18.78 -17.76 -5.22
CA LEU A 366 -19.23 -17.95 -6.60
C LEU A 366 -19.41 -19.43 -6.99
N GLY A 367 -18.81 -20.37 -6.25
CA GLY A 367 -18.80 -21.80 -6.59
C GLY A 367 -17.81 -22.18 -7.70
N LEU A 368 -16.86 -21.29 -8.02
CA LEU A 368 -15.86 -21.49 -9.08
C LEU A 368 -14.66 -22.32 -8.62
N GLU A 369 -14.03 -23.03 -9.55
CA GLU A 369 -12.84 -23.85 -9.23
C GLU A 369 -11.61 -22.95 -9.01
N GLY A 370 -10.93 -23.18 -7.89
CA GLY A 370 -9.74 -22.43 -7.50
C GLY A 370 -8.49 -23.28 -7.61
N THR A 371 -7.56 -22.89 -8.49
CA THR A 371 -6.32 -23.62 -8.77
C THR A 371 -5.10 -22.84 -8.23
N PRO A 372 -3.90 -23.45 -8.13
CA PRO A 372 -2.69 -22.72 -7.80
C PRO A 372 -2.30 -21.62 -8.80
N GLU A 373 -2.83 -21.66 -10.03
CA GLU A 373 -2.59 -20.65 -11.08
C GLU A 373 -3.66 -19.55 -11.15
N GLY A 374 -4.84 -19.76 -10.53
CA GLY A 374 -5.91 -18.77 -10.54
C GLY A 374 -7.31 -19.33 -10.24
N VAL A 375 -8.30 -18.82 -10.96
CA VAL A 375 -9.71 -19.23 -10.84
C VAL A 375 -10.23 -19.58 -12.22
N GLU A 376 -10.91 -20.71 -12.34
CA GLU A 376 -11.53 -21.17 -13.59
C GLU A 376 -13.04 -20.95 -13.59
N ASP A 377 -13.55 -20.36 -14.67
CA ASP A 377 -14.98 -20.19 -14.96
C ASP A 377 -15.24 -20.71 -16.38
N GLN A 378 -15.99 -21.81 -16.50
CA GLN A 378 -16.43 -22.40 -17.77
C GLN A 378 -15.30 -22.62 -18.80
N GLY A 379 -14.14 -23.14 -18.36
CA GLY A 379 -12.98 -23.37 -19.22
C GLY A 379 -12.08 -22.14 -19.45
N LYS A 380 -12.43 -20.96 -18.91
CA LYS A 380 -11.55 -19.78 -18.88
C LYS A 380 -10.84 -19.71 -17.53
N LEU A 381 -9.54 -19.99 -17.53
CA LEU A 381 -8.65 -19.71 -16.39
C LEU A 381 -8.27 -18.22 -16.36
N THR A 382 -8.78 -17.47 -15.38
CA THR A 382 -8.27 -16.14 -15.03
C THR A 382 -7.09 -16.30 -14.07
N ARG A 383 -5.89 -15.88 -14.50
CA ARG A 383 -4.66 -16.06 -13.73
C ARG A 383 -4.62 -15.17 -12.48
N VAL A 384 -4.19 -15.72 -11.35
CA VAL A 384 -4.01 -14.97 -10.09
C VAL A 384 -2.58 -15.14 -9.59
N ALA A 385 -1.89 -14.03 -9.30
CA ALA A 385 -0.48 -14.07 -8.92
C ALA A 385 -0.07 -12.98 -7.91
N ALA A 386 1.08 -13.18 -7.27
CA ALA A 386 1.67 -12.25 -6.33
C ALA A 386 2.83 -11.47 -6.96
N PHE A 387 2.76 -10.14 -6.93
CA PHE A 387 3.80 -9.22 -7.37
C PHE A 387 4.04 -8.17 -6.25
N PRO A 388 5.03 -8.36 -5.36
CA PRO A 388 5.34 -7.37 -4.33
C PRO A 388 5.85 -6.08 -4.98
N ILE A 389 5.30 -4.94 -4.57
CA ILE A 389 5.69 -3.63 -5.09
C ILE A 389 6.94 -3.11 -4.36
N GLY A 390 7.80 -2.41 -5.08
CA GLY A 390 9.00 -1.76 -4.53
C GLY A 390 9.08 -0.28 -4.88
N ILE A 391 10.24 0.33 -4.61
CA ILE A 391 10.54 1.75 -4.89
C ILE A 391 11.68 1.90 -5.92
N ASP A 392 11.79 3.07 -6.54
CA ASP A 392 13.03 3.53 -7.17
C ASP A 392 14.02 3.91 -6.04
N SER A 393 14.76 2.93 -5.50
CA SER A 393 15.72 3.14 -4.41
C SER A 393 16.90 4.02 -4.83
N ASP A 394 17.28 3.95 -6.09
CA ASP A 394 18.26 4.80 -6.76
C ASP A 394 17.94 6.29 -6.59
N ARG A 395 16.65 6.68 -6.68
CA ARG A 395 16.18 8.05 -6.45
C ARG A 395 16.51 8.55 -5.04
N PHE A 396 16.34 7.71 -4.01
CA PHE A 396 16.63 8.08 -2.61
C PHE A 396 18.15 8.15 -2.37
N ILE A 397 18.90 7.17 -2.86
CA ILE A 397 20.37 7.14 -2.75
C ILE A 397 20.98 8.39 -3.41
N LYS A 398 20.48 8.80 -4.58
CA LYS A 398 20.93 10.01 -5.29
C LYS A 398 20.48 11.31 -4.63
N ALA A 399 19.33 11.32 -3.96
CA ALA A 399 18.86 12.48 -3.20
C ALA A 399 19.79 12.82 -2.02
N LEU A 400 20.31 11.81 -1.31
CA LEU A 400 21.25 12.01 -0.20
C LEU A 400 22.58 12.67 -0.62
N GLU A 401 22.93 12.66 -1.90
CA GLU A 401 24.12 13.34 -2.39
C GLU A 401 23.93 14.84 -2.68
N LEU A 402 22.70 15.34 -2.68
CA LEU A 402 22.38 16.76 -2.94
C LEU A 402 22.78 17.66 -1.77
N ALA A 403 23.20 18.90 -2.08
CA ALA A 403 23.65 19.88 -1.08
C ALA A 403 22.54 20.23 -0.06
N GLU A 404 21.34 20.57 -0.55
CA GLU A 404 20.15 20.86 0.27
C GLU A 404 19.80 19.73 1.26
N VAL A 405 19.90 18.47 0.82
CA VAL A 405 19.66 17.30 1.69
C VAL A 405 20.77 17.16 2.73
N LYS A 406 22.03 17.42 2.37
CA LYS A 406 23.17 17.41 3.30
C LYS A 406 23.08 18.55 4.33
N GLU A 407 22.60 19.72 3.95
CA GLU A 407 22.33 20.84 4.85
C GLU A 407 21.24 20.50 5.87
N HIS A 408 20.11 19.93 5.42
CA HIS A 408 19.08 19.43 6.33
C HIS A 408 19.59 18.30 7.25
N VAL A 409 20.43 17.39 6.76
CA VAL A 409 21.07 16.35 7.59
C VAL A 409 21.91 16.99 8.71
N ILE A 410 22.67 18.05 8.41
CA ILE A 410 23.47 18.78 9.41
C ILE A 410 22.56 19.49 10.43
N GLU A 411 21.50 20.18 9.99
CA GLU A 411 20.55 20.87 10.87
C GLU A 411 19.87 19.88 11.82
N LEU A 412 19.31 18.79 11.30
CA LEU A 412 18.60 17.78 12.09
C LEU A 412 19.55 17.04 13.05
N THR A 413 20.78 16.74 12.62
CA THR A 413 21.81 16.13 13.49
C THR A 413 22.17 17.05 14.65
N LYS A 414 22.28 18.37 14.42
CA LYS A 414 22.51 19.37 15.48
C LYS A 414 21.31 19.50 16.43
N LYS A 415 20.09 19.48 15.88
CA LYS A 415 18.80 19.60 16.61
C LYS A 415 18.49 18.42 17.53
N PHE A 416 18.92 17.22 17.14
CA PHE A 416 18.75 15.98 17.91
C PHE A 416 20.05 15.47 18.53
N ALA A 417 21.09 16.30 18.60
CA ALA A 417 22.37 15.95 19.23
C ALA A 417 22.18 15.39 20.65
N GLY A 418 22.93 14.33 20.97
CA GLY A 418 22.84 13.62 22.25
C GLY A 418 21.63 12.68 22.41
N ARG A 419 20.66 12.68 21.46
CA ARG A 419 19.46 11.84 21.50
C ARG A 419 19.40 10.84 20.35
N LYS A 420 18.76 9.69 20.59
CA LYS A 420 18.42 8.69 19.58
C LYS A 420 17.08 9.04 18.93
N VAL A 421 17.07 9.14 17.61
CA VAL A 421 15.88 9.52 16.85
C VAL A 421 15.08 8.27 16.46
N MET A 422 13.91 8.12 17.05
CA MET A 422 12.87 7.20 16.59
C MET A 422 11.95 7.92 15.59
N LEU A 423 11.54 7.26 14.51
CA LEU A 423 10.73 7.85 13.44
C LEU A 423 9.49 7.04 13.11
N GLY A 424 8.35 7.72 12.98
CA GLY A 424 7.20 7.27 12.22
C GLY A 424 6.89 8.25 11.08
N VAL A 425 6.59 7.71 9.89
CA VAL A 425 6.08 8.49 8.75
C VAL A 425 4.89 7.72 8.21
N ASP A 426 3.69 8.27 8.40
CA ASP A 426 2.44 7.59 8.11
C ASP A 426 1.43 8.58 7.53
N ARG A 427 0.46 8.10 6.74
CA ARG A 427 -0.82 8.84 6.62
C ARG A 427 -1.57 8.69 7.94
N LEU A 428 -2.30 9.72 8.36
CA LEU A 428 -3.15 9.71 9.56
C LEU A 428 -4.40 8.84 9.31
N ASP A 429 -4.19 7.53 9.30
CA ASP A 429 -5.12 6.50 8.83
C ASP A 429 -5.16 5.36 9.86
N MET A 430 -6.37 4.91 10.20
CA MET A 430 -6.64 3.94 11.27
C MET A 430 -5.86 2.62 11.14
N ILE A 431 -5.48 2.25 9.91
CA ILE A 431 -4.71 1.04 9.64
C ILE A 431 -3.25 1.13 10.10
N LYS A 432 -2.69 2.34 10.30
CA LYS A 432 -1.25 2.56 10.52
C LYS A 432 -0.79 2.38 11.97
N GLY A 433 -1.71 2.16 12.90
CA GLY A 433 -1.41 1.86 14.30
C GLY A 433 -0.63 2.97 15.03
N ILE A 434 -0.84 4.23 14.65
CA ILE A 434 -0.18 5.40 15.25
C ILE A 434 -0.44 5.48 16.77
N PRO A 435 -1.68 5.27 17.29
CA PRO A 435 -1.90 5.20 18.74
C PRO A 435 -1.08 4.11 19.41
N GLN A 436 -1.04 2.90 18.84
CA GLN A 436 -0.29 1.75 19.38
C GLN A 436 1.21 2.06 19.46
N LYS A 437 1.78 2.68 18.41
CA LYS A 437 3.18 3.14 18.37
C LYS A 437 3.51 4.10 19.51
N ILE A 438 2.65 5.10 19.72
CA ILE A 438 2.87 6.17 20.69
C ILE A 438 2.66 5.66 22.12
N LEU A 439 1.69 4.78 22.35
CA LEU A 439 1.47 4.11 23.64
C LEU A 439 2.61 3.12 23.98
N ALA A 440 3.16 2.41 22.99
CA ALA A 440 4.36 1.59 23.19
C ALA A 440 5.59 2.45 23.54
N PHE A 441 5.71 3.64 22.95
CA PHE A 441 6.76 4.60 23.29
C PHE A 441 6.58 5.19 24.70
N GLU A 442 5.35 5.51 25.14
CA GLU A 442 5.07 5.86 26.54
C GLU A 442 5.52 4.74 27.49
N LYS A 443 5.09 3.50 27.22
CA LYS A 443 5.46 2.35 28.05
C LYS A 443 6.98 2.15 28.12
N PHE A 444 7.70 2.34 27.01
CA PHE A 444 9.16 2.33 27.00
C PHE A 444 9.76 3.40 27.94
N LEU A 445 9.22 4.62 27.96
CA LEU A 445 9.64 5.71 28.86
C LEU A 445 9.26 5.47 30.34
N GLU A 446 8.19 4.71 30.60
CA GLU A 446 7.84 4.23 31.94
C GLU A 446 8.88 3.22 32.45
N GLU A 447 9.04 2.12 31.70
CA GLU A 447 9.88 0.97 32.09
C GLU A 447 11.39 1.28 32.03
N ASN A 448 11.81 2.29 31.25
CA ASN A 448 13.23 2.64 31.06
C ASN A 448 13.51 4.13 31.37
N PRO A 449 13.43 4.58 32.64
CA PRO A 449 13.58 6.00 33.00
C PRO A 449 14.90 6.64 32.54
N THR A 450 15.97 5.84 32.44
CA THR A 450 17.32 6.26 32.02
C THR A 450 17.43 6.70 30.55
N TRP A 451 16.37 6.51 29.76
CA TRP A 451 16.29 6.89 28.35
C TRP A 451 15.50 8.18 28.06
N ARG A 452 14.78 8.74 29.03
CA ARG A 452 13.83 9.86 28.82
C ARG A 452 14.45 11.05 28.08
N ASP A 453 15.59 11.54 28.55
CA ASP A 453 16.32 12.66 27.93
C ASP A 453 17.22 12.24 26.75
N LYS A 454 17.29 10.93 26.42
CA LYS A 454 18.22 10.33 25.46
C LYS A 454 17.54 9.76 24.21
N VAL A 455 16.21 9.80 24.14
CA VAL A 455 15.42 9.37 22.99
C VAL A 455 14.47 10.49 22.56
N VAL A 456 14.03 10.44 21.30
CA VAL A 456 12.98 11.32 20.79
C VAL A 456 12.20 10.59 19.71
N LEU A 457 10.86 10.64 19.76
CA LEU A 457 9.99 10.14 18.70
C LEU A 457 9.57 11.29 17.81
N VAL A 458 9.88 11.21 16.52
CA VAL A 458 9.34 12.08 15.48
C VAL A 458 8.22 11.31 14.77
N GLN A 459 6.97 11.78 14.83
CA GLN A 459 5.85 11.20 14.08
C GLN A 459 5.31 12.22 13.08
N ILE A 460 5.68 12.03 11.82
CA ILE A 460 5.07 12.71 10.68
C ILE A 460 3.74 12.02 10.39
N ALA A 461 2.65 12.77 10.46
CA ALA A 461 1.30 12.30 10.16
C ALA A 461 0.77 13.10 8.96
N VAL A 462 0.68 12.47 7.80
CA VAL A 462 0.16 13.14 6.60
C VAL A 462 -1.37 13.13 6.64
N PRO A 463 -2.05 14.29 6.69
CA PRO A 463 -3.51 14.35 6.74
C PRO A 463 -4.14 13.66 5.52
N THR A 464 -5.24 12.93 5.75
CA THR A 464 -5.92 12.13 4.74
C THR A 464 -7.40 12.02 5.09
N ARG A 465 -8.30 12.05 4.09
CA ARG A 465 -9.75 11.83 4.27
C ARG A 465 -10.36 12.66 5.42
N THR A 466 -9.97 13.94 5.51
CA THR A 466 -10.34 14.87 6.61
C THR A 466 -11.84 15.01 6.84
N ASP A 467 -12.64 14.75 5.81
CA ASP A 467 -14.08 14.97 5.79
C ASP A 467 -14.84 13.72 6.31
N VAL A 468 -14.12 12.65 6.67
CA VAL A 468 -14.67 11.38 7.17
C VAL A 468 -14.59 11.38 8.71
N PRO A 469 -15.71 11.23 9.46
CA PRO A 469 -15.75 11.37 10.92
C PRO A 469 -14.78 10.47 11.69
N GLU A 470 -14.55 9.24 11.22
CA GLU A 470 -13.65 8.27 11.82
C GLU A 470 -12.19 8.73 11.79
N TYR A 471 -11.81 9.51 10.77
CA TYR A 471 -10.47 10.09 10.64
C TYR A 471 -10.32 11.30 11.56
N GLN A 472 -11.36 12.14 11.67
CA GLN A 472 -11.39 13.25 12.63
C GLN A 472 -11.26 12.73 14.08
N LYS A 473 -11.96 11.64 14.41
CA LYS A 473 -11.85 10.96 15.71
C LYS A 473 -10.44 10.42 15.97
N LEU A 474 -9.79 9.83 14.97
CA LEU A 474 -8.41 9.37 15.06
C LEU A 474 -7.43 10.53 15.29
N THR A 475 -7.59 11.66 14.60
CA THR A 475 -6.78 12.88 14.80
C THR A 475 -6.85 13.33 16.26
N SER A 476 -8.06 13.52 16.80
CA SER A 476 -8.26 13.93 18.19
C SER A 476 -7.64 12.94 19.19
N GLN A 477 -7.77 11.64 18.95
CA GLN A 477 -7.17 10.60 19.80
C GLN A 477 -5.63 10.66 19.77
N VAL A 478 -5.02 10.84 18.60
CA VAL A 478 -3.55 10.96 18.48
C VAL A 478 -3.07 12.24 19.17
N HIS A 479 -3.76 13.37 18.98
CA HIS A 479 -3.45 14.65 19.63
C HIS A 479 -3.53 14.57 21.15
N GLU A 480 -4.59 13.96 21.69
CA GLU A 480 -4.76 13.74 23.13
C GLU A 480 -3.60 12.91 23.71
N ILE A 481 -3.27 11.77 23.08
CA ILE A 481 -2.20 10.88 23.52
C ILE A 481 -0.84 11.60 23.46
N VAL A 482 -0.52 12.31 22.38
CA VAL A 482 0.73 13.07 22.24
C VAL A 482 0.83 14.17 23.29
N GLY A 483 -0.24 14.95 23.50
CA GLY A 483 -0.28 16.02 24.50
C GLY A 483 -0.10 15.48 25.92
N ARG A 484 -0.78 14.38 26.26
CA ARG A 484 -0.68 13.70 27.56
C ARG A 484 0.73 13.17 27.84
N ILE A 485 1.39 12.57 26.85
CA ILE A 485 2.76 12.03 27.01
C ILE A 485 3.79 13.16 27.09
N ASN A 486 3.68 14.18 26.22
CA ASN A 486 4.57 15.33 26.27
C ASN A 486 4.43 16.12 27.59
N GLY A 487 3.21 16.23 28.14
CA GLY A 487 2.99 16.84 29.46
C GLY A 487 3.48 15.99 30.65
N ARG A 488 3.64 14.67 30.47
CA ARG A 488 4.06 13.71 31.52
C ARG A 488 5.56 13.44 31.56
N PHE A 489 6.22 13.45 30.40
CA PHE A 489 7.65 13.11 30.26
C PHE A 489 8.49 14.22 29.62
N GLY A 490 7.88 15.32 29.19
CA GLY A 490 8.60 16.51 28.74
C GLY A 490 9.18 17.33 29.90
N THR A 491 10.09 18.23 29.55
CA THR A 491 10.72 19.21 30.44
C THR A 491 10.53 20.62 29.85
N LEU A 492 10.94 21.65 30.58
CA LEU A 492 10.88 23.04 30.10
C LEU A 492 11.69 23.30 28.81
N THR A 493 12.62 22.40 28.46
CA THR A 493 13.53 22.55 27.30
C THR A 493 13.42 21.43 26.27
N THR A 494 12.76 20.31 26.58
CA THR A 494 12.67 19.16 25.67
C THR A 494 11.30 18.49 25.70
N VAL A 495 10.79 18.09 24.53
CA VAL A 495 9.66 17.16 24.41
C VAL A 495 10.14 15.78 23.93
N PRO A 496 9.55 14.68 24.43
CA PRO A 496 9.86 13.33 23.99
C PRO A 496 9.22 13.00 22.63
N ILE A 497 8.10 13.64 22.25
CA ILE A 497 7.43 13.46 20.96
C ILE A 497 7.37 14.77 20.18
N HIS A 498 7.93 14.79 18.97
CA HIS A 498 7.62 15.78 17.94
C HIS A 498 6.61 15.20 16.96
N HIS A 499 5.35 15.65 17.05
CA HIS A 499 4.28 15.27 16.15
C HIS A 499 4.02 16.39 15.13
N LEU A 500 3.82 16.05 13.86
CA LEU A 500 3.63 17.01 12.77
C LEU A 500 2.53 16.54 11.80
N ASP A 501 1.39 17.22 11.78
CA ASP A 501 0.26 16.97 10.87
C ASP A 501 0.46 17.61 9.49
N ARG A 502 1.50 17.18 8.77
CA ARG A 502 1.82 17.71 7.44
C ARG A 502 2.59 16.72 6.58
N SER A 503 2.50 16.93 5.28
CA SER A 503 3.52 16.45 4.35
C SER A 503 4.86 17.14 4.64
N LEU A 504 5.94 16.38 4.47
CA LEU A 504 7.28 16.91 4.18
C LEU A 504 7.50 16.87 2.67
N ASP A 505 8.38 17.73 2.17
CA ASP A 505 8.93 17.60 0.83
C ASP A 505 9.89 16.40 0.75
N PHE A 506 10.31 16.06 -0.46
CA PHE A 506 11.13 14.88 -0.72
C PHE A 506 12.56 14.99 -0.13
N HIS A 507 13.12 16.19 -0.03
CA HIS A 507 14.50 16.41 0.41
C HIS A 507 14.62 16.41 1.94
N ALA A 508 13.71 17.11 2.64
CA ALA A 508 13.60 17.04 4.09
C ALA A 508 13.23 15.62 4.57
N LEU A 509 12.39 14.89 3.83
CA LEU A 509 12.07 13.49 4.14
C LEU A 509 13.28 12.56 4.00
N CYS A 510 14.08 12.70 2.93
CA CYS A 510 15.32 11.93 2.78
C CYS A 510 16.33 12.24 3.90
N ALA A 511 16.49 13.52 4.25
CA ALA A 511 17.35 13.94 5.35
C ALA A 511 16.88 13.36 6.70
N LEU A 512 15.57 13.35 6.95
CA LEU A 512 14.97 12.77 8.16
C LEU A 512 15.20 11.26 8.23
N TYR A 513 14.99 10.51 7.13
CA TYR A 513 15.31 9.08 7.11
C TYR A 513 16.81 8.80 7.37
N ALA A 514 17.71 9.61 6.83
CA ALA A 514 19.16 9.43 6.99
C ALA A 514 19.66 9.70 8.42
N ILE A 515 19.04 10.64 9.16
CA ILE A 515 19.39 10.95 10.55
C ILE A 515 18.64 10.09 11.59
N THR A 516 17.71 9.24 11.20
CA THR A 516 16.99 8.32 12.10
C THR A 516 17.87 7.17 12.61
N ASP A 517 17.71 6.81 13.89
CA ASP A 517 18.32 5.62 14.51
C ASP A 517 17.39 4.40 14.46
N VAL A 518 16.08 4.59 14.62
CA VAL A 518 15.08 3.51 14.58
C VAL A 518 13.81 3.99 13.86
N THR A 519 13.34 3.27 12.84
CA THR A 519 12.02 3.51 12.23
C THR A 519 10.99 2.52 12.74
N LEU A 520 9.80 3.02 13.06
CA LEU A 520 8.69 2.30 13.68
C LEU A 520 7.50 2.20 12.71
N ILE A 521 7.34 1.04 12.07
CA ILE A 521 6.25 0.72 11.14
C ILE A 521 5.28 -0.25 11.82
N THR A 522 4.25 0.29 12.46
CA THR A 522 3.35 -0.44 13.38
C THR A 522 1.94 -0.61 12.80
N SER A 523 1.83 -0.82 11.49
CA SER A 523 0.52 -0.94 10.82
C SER A 523 -0.19 -2.22 11.25
N LEU A 524 -1.47 -2.09 11.59
CA LEU A 524 -2.35 -3.20 12.01
C LEU A 524 -2.67 -4.11 10.82
N ARG A 525 -2.86 -3.51 9.65
CA ARG A 525 -2.86 -4.14 8.32
C ARG A 525 -2.32 -3.12 7.31
N ASP A 526 -1.52 -3.58 6.35
CA ASP A 526 -1.03 -2.76 5.24
C ASP A 526 -0.86 -3.65 4.00
N GLY A 527 -1.10 -3.11 2.81
CA GLY A 527 -0.94 -3.90 1.57
C GLY A 527 0.53 -4.14 1.25
N MET A 528 1.30 -3.06 1.21
CA MET A 528 2.77 -3.06 1.24
C MET A 528 3.25 -1.73 1.81
N ASN A 529 4.01 -1.76 2.91
CA ASN A 529 4.49 -0.53 3.54
C ASN A 529 5.75 0.01 2.85
N LEU A 530 5.61 0.89 1.86
CA LEU A 530 6.76 1.42 1.12
C LEU A 530 7.69 2.31 1.96
N VAL A 531 7.20 2.98 3.02
CA VAL A 531 8.02 3.79 3.95
C VAL A 531 9.15 2.94 4.56
N SER A 532 8.93 1.65 4.81
CA SER A 532 9.97 0.72 5.26
C SER A 532 11.13 0.57 4.25
N TYR A 533 10.83 0.55 2.95
CA TYR A 533 11.83 0.50 1.88
C TYR A 533 12.53 1.86 1.71
N GLU A 534 11.79 2.96 1.82
CA GLU A 534 12.33 4.33 1.70
C GLU A 534 13.35 4.61 2.81
N PHE A 535 13.05 4.22 4.05
CA PHE A 535 14.01 4.24 5.16
C PHE A 535 15.25 3.41 4.87
N VAL A 536 15.10 2.14 4.45
CA VAL A 536 16.24 1.25 4.17
C VAL A 536 17.14 1.79 3.05
N ALA A 537 16.57 2.39 2.00
CA ALA A 537 17.33 3.02 0.92
C ALA A 537 18.19 4.21 1.40
N CYS A 538 17.76 4.93 2.45
CA CYS A 538 18.49 6.06 3.03
C CYS A 538 19.56 5.66 4.07
N GLN A 539 19.64 4.39 4.48
CA GLN A 539 20.37 3.97 5.68
C GLN A 539 21.79 3.43 5.45
N ASN A 540 22.36 3.60 4.25
CA ASN A 540 23.71 3.14 3.88
C ASN A 540 24.82 3.59 4.88
N SER A 541 24.75 4.85 5.34
CA SER A 541 25.72 5.42 6.29
C SER A 541 25.39 5.04 7.75
N LYS A 542 24.19 5.39 8.22
CA LYS A 542 23.83 5.31 9.65
C LYS A 542 23.44 3.91 10.15
N LYS A 543 22.95 3.03 9.27
CA LYS A 543 22.60 1.61 9.56
C LYS A 543 21.66 1.44 10.76
N GLY A 544 20.68 2.33 10.86
CA GLY A 544 19.60 2.31 11.84
C GLY A 544 18.68 1.09 11.72
N VAL A 545 17.88 0.87 12.76
CA VAL A 545 17.03 -0.32 12.91
C VAL A 545 15.64 -0.07 12.32
N LEU A 546 15.13 -1.02 11.55
CA LEU A 546 13.73 -1.06 11.15
C LEU A 546 12.95 -1.99 12.10
N ILE A 547 11.95 -1.45 12.79
CA ILE A 547 10.92 -2.22 13.49
C ILE A 547 9.68 -2.21 12.60
N LEU A 548 9.21 -3.39 12.23
CA LEU A 548 8.17 -3.61 11.24
C LEU A 548 7.14 -4.63 11.77
N SER A 549 5.86 -4.30 11.63
CA SER A 549 4.73 -5.23 11.84
C SER A 549 4.83 -6.44 10.92
N GLU A 550 4.34 -7.60 11.39
CA GLU A 550 4.35 -8.88 10.64
C GLU A 550 3.50 -8.90 9.36
#